data_AF-A0A661N3B9-F1
#
_entry.id   AF-A0A661N3B9-F1
#
_cell.length_a   1.000
_cell.length_b   1.000
_cell.length_c   1.000
_cell.angle_alpha   90.00
_cell.angle_beta   90.00
_cell.angle_gamma   90.00
#
_symmetry.space_group_name_H-M   'P 1'
#
loop_
_entity.id
_entity.type
_entity.pdbx_description
1 polymer ?
#
loop_
_entity_poly.entity_id
_entity_poly.type
_entity_poly.pdbx_seq_one_letter_code
_entity_poly.pdbx_strand_id
1 'polypeptide(L)'
;GAYFWRQEVRADELRDRIRAQHAERVAPTLEELEATRIDLEAKALGAKSGAANRLVDTEVRLSALHDKEMIYLRVRAPELASEAGLRAAIRSAQEDAIGSCLGLELTALSALSDVPEVLTAKWLARVDDTNDMQRLSVREEQLTRAIERELPALTERVPADYFLLLVVQGKSRLRDPVDVFLWDLAQDKLVLRSRTDNRGRLIAVRSQIGPKVDSVKAAGDPIVTADCSIAAHIKAQLGEPTMDLATPD
;
A
#
# COMPACT_ATOMS: atom_id res chain seq x y z
N GLY A 1 -22.03 -12.36 48.97
CA GLY A 1 -20.57 -12.34 49.25
C GLY A 1 -19.81 -13.24 48.29
N ALA A 2 -19.68 -14.53 48.60
CA ALA A 2 -18.75 -15.43 47.92
C ALA A 2 -19.03 -15.76 46.43
N TYR A 3 -20.28 -15.66 45.97
CA TYR A 3 -20.64 -15.94 44.57
C TYR A 3 -20.21 -14.83 43.60
N PHE A 4 -20.46 -13.56 43.97
CA PHE A 4 -20.02 -12.39 43.20
C PHE A 4 -18.49 -12.33 43.08
N TRP A 5 -17.78 -12.58 44.19
CA TRP A 5 -16.32 -12.62 44.19
C TRP A 5 -15.74 -13.73 43.27
N ARG A 6 -16.37 -14.92 43.24
CA ARG A 6 -15.95 -15.99 42.31
C ARG A 6 -16.25 -15.67 40.84
N GLN A 7 -17.29 -14.89 40.55
CA GLN A 7 -17.58 -14.46 39.19
C GLN A 7 -16.60 -13.38 38.71
N GLU A 8 -16.22 -12.46 39.60
CA GLU A 8 -15.23 -11.41 39.33
C GLU A 8 -13.85 -12.01 39.03
N VAL A 9 -13.37 -12.93 39.88
CA VAL A 9 -12.09 -13.64 39.63
C VAL A 9 -12.09 -14.38 38.29
N ARG A 10 -13.19 -15.05 37.93
CA ARG A 10 -13.32 -15.74 36.64
C ARG A 10 -13.36 -14.79 35.44
N ALA A 11 -13.95 -13.60 35.62
CA ALA A 11 -13.96 -12.57 34.59
C ALA A 11 -12.56 -12.00 34.39
N ASP A 12 -11.83 -11.76 35.46
CA ASP A 12 -10.44 -11.30 35.42
C ASP A 12 -9.54 -12.32 34.71
N GLU A 13 -9.62 -13.60 35.10
CA GLU A 13 -8.88 -14.70 34.44
C GLU A 13 -9.18 -14.78 32.93
N LEU A 14 -10.43 -14.55 32.52
CA LEU A 14 -10.82 -14.59 31.11
C LEU A 14 -10.31 -13.36 30.34
N ARG A 15 -10.35 -12.17 30.95
CA ARG A 15 -9.76 -10.96 30.35
C ARG A 15 -8.25 -11.13 30.17
N ASP A 16 -7.56 -11.66 31.17
CA ASP A 16 -6.12 -11.89 31.10
C ASP A 16 -5.74 -12.89 30.01
N ARG A 17 -6.56 -13.92 29.80
CA ARG A 17 -6.37 -14.87 28.70
C ARG A 17 -6.56 -14.21 27.33
N ILE A 18 -7.60 -13.40 27.16
CA ILE A 18 -7.85 -12.66 25.91
C ILE A 18 -6.66 -11.71 25.62
N ARG A 19 -6.17 -11.01 26.64
CA ARG A 19 -4.98 -10.13 26.52
C ARG A 19 -3.74 -10.92 26.14
N ALA A 20 -3.48 -12.05 26.80
CA ALA A 20 -2.34 -12.90 26.50
C ALA A 20 -2.40 -13.42 25.05
N GLN A 21 -3.56 -13.90 24.61
CA GLN A 21 -3.77 -14.36 23.24
C GLN A 21 -3.56 -13.25 22.22
N HIS A 22 -4.05 -12.04 22.50
CA HIS A 22 -3.84 -10.87 21.63
C HIS A 22 -2.37 -10.47 21.57
N ALA A 23 -1.71 -10.34 22.72
CA ALA A 23 -0.30 -9.96 22.82
C ALA A 23 0.63 -10.99 22.15
N GLU A 24 0.35 -12.28 22.29
CA GLU A 24 1.17 -13.34 21.72
C GLU A 24 0.97 -13.48 20.21
N ARG A 25 -0.28 -13.41 19.74
CA ARG A 25 -0.61 -13.79 18.35
C ARG A 25 -0.87 -12.60 17.43
N VAL A 26 -1.40 -11.49 17.95
CA VAL A 26 -1.87 -10.36 17.12
C VAL A 26 -0.89 -9.20 17.16
N ALA A 27 -0.40 -8.83 18.34
CA ALA A 27 0.46 -7.66 18.51
C ALA A 27 1.71 -7.68 17.61
N PRO A 28 2.45 -8.79 17.42
CA PRO A 28 3.65 -8.81 16.59
C PRO A 28 3.36 -8.41 15.13
N THR A 29 2.31 -8.97 14.53
CA THR A 29 1.92 -8.64 13.15
C THR A 29 1.48 -7.18 13.01
N LEU A 30 0.75 -6.65 14.00
CA LEU A 30 0.31 -5.25 13.96
C LEU A 30 1.48 -4.28 14.17
N GLU A 31 2.44 -4.62 15.02
CA GLU A 31 3.67 -3.85 15.20
C GLU A 31 4.50 -3.83 13.91
N GLU A 32 4.61 -4.96 13.20
CA GLU A 32 5.32 -5.05 11.93
C GLU A 32 4.63 -4.27 10.81
N LEU A 33 3.29 -4.34 10.71
CA LEU A 33 2.48 -3.52 9.79
C LEU A 33 2.67 -2.03 10.06
N GLU A 34 2.62 -1.62 11.33
CA GLU A 34 2.79 -0.24 11.75
C GLU A 34 4.22 0.26 11.43
N ALA A 35 5.24 -0.54 11.75
CA ALA A 35 6.63 -0.22 11.46
C ALA A 35 6.86 -0.06 9.95
N THR A 36 6.34 -0.99 9.15
CA THR A 36 6.39 -0.92 7.68
C THR A 36 5.71 0.35 7.17
N ARG A 37 4.50 0.65 7.65
CA ARG A 37 3.78 1.87 7.27
C ARG A 37 4.59 3.12 7.61
N ILE A 38 5.13 3.22 8.82
CA ILE A 38 5.92 4.38 9.26
C ILE A 38 7.15 4.57 8.36
N ASP A 39 7.86 3.50 8.01
CA ASP A 39 9.02 3.57 7.11
C ASP A 39 8.61 4.07 5.71
N LEU A 40 7.54 3.53 5.14
CA LEU A 40 7.05 3.95 3.82
C LEU A 40 6.53 5.40 3.82
N GLU A 41 5.84 5.83 4.89
CA GLU A 41 5.45 7.22 5.10
C GLU A 41 6.68 8.15 5.18
N ALA A 42 7.74 7.72 5.88
CA ALA A 42 8.98 8.47 5.98
C ALA A 42 9.70 8.59 4.63
N LYS A 43 9.76 7.50 3.84
CA LYS A 43 10.27 7.53 2.45
C LYS A 43 9.47 8.50 1.58
N ALA A 44 8.14 8.50 1.70
CA ALA A 44 7.26 9.41 0.96
C ALA A 44 7.49 10.89 1.34
N LEU A 45 7.62 11.21 2.62
CA LEU A 45 7.93 12.56 3.08
C LEU A 45 9.36 13.00 2.68
N GLY A 46 10.31 12.06 2.65
CA GLY A 46 11.68 12.28 2.19
C GLY A 46 11.78 12.56 0.69
N ALA A 47 10.83 12.06 -0.11
CA ALA A 47 10.78 12.28 -1.56
C ALA A 47 10.40 13.72 -1.98
N LYS A 48 10.16 14.62 -1.01
CA LYS A 48 9.70 16.01 -1.19
C LYS A 48 10.65 16.92 -2.00
N SER A 49 11.85 16.47 -2.36
CA SER A 49 12.81 17.25 -3.14
C SER A 49 13.51 16.44 -4.25
N GLY A 50 13.49 16.97 -5.47
CA GLY A 50 14.58 16.74 -6.43
C GLY A 50 14.45 15.60 -7.44
N ALA A 51 13.35 15.52 -8.20
CA ALA A 51 13.33 14.74 -9.45
C ALA A 51 14.06 15.45 -10.63
N ALA A 52 14.92 16.44 -10.35
CA ALA A 52 15.79 17.03 -11.36
C ALA A 52 16.91 16.06 -11.79
N ASN A 53 17.33 15.16 -10.90
CA ASN A 53 18.41 14.21 -11.18
C ASN A 53 17.83 12.81 -11.37
N ARG A 54 17.64 12.40 -12.64
CA ARG A 54 17.26 11.03 -13.02
C ARG A 54 18.21 10.02 -12.35
N LEU A 55 17.64 9.01 -11.71
CA LEU A 55 18.34 7.84 -11.19
C LEU A 55 17.62 6.60 -11.68
N VAL A 56 18.37 5.68 -12.27
CA VAL A 56 17.86 4.38 -12.72
C VAL A 56 18.94 3.38 -12.38
N ASP A 57 18.60 2.42 -11.53
CA ASP A 57 19.42 1.24 -11.33
C ASP A 57 19.09 0.21 -12.41
N THR A 58 20.05 -0.03 -13.30
CA THR A 58 19.87 -0.94 -14.45
C THR A 58 19.76 -2.41 -14.07
N GLU A 59 20.03 -2.76 -12.80
CA GLU A 59 19.90 -4.13 -12.29
C GLU A 59 18.44 -4.51 -12.01
N VAL A 60 17.55 -3.53 -11.78
CA VAL A 60 16.11 -3.77 -11.57
C VAL A 60 15.38 -3.70 -12.91
N ARG A 61 14.87 -4.85 -13.37
CA ARG A 61 14.04 -4.96 -14.58
C ARG A 61 12.57 -5.12 -14.22
N LEU A 62 11.66 -4.59 -15.05
CA LEU A 62 10.22 -4.73 -14.80
C LEU A 62 9.79 -6.19 -14.65
N SER A 63 10.34 -7.09 -15.46
CA SER A 63 10.02 -8.53 -15.39
C SER A 63 10.32 -9.15 -14.03
N ALA A 64 11.28 -8.60 -13.27
CA ALA A 64 11.61 -9.07 -11.93
C ALA A 64 10.60 -8.60 -10.87
N LEU A 65 9.73 -7.65 -11.21
CA LEU A 65 8.72 -7.08 -10.30
C LEU A 65 7.36 -7.78 -10.39
N HIS A 66 7.11 -8.63 -11.39
CA HIS A 66 5.79 -9.25 -11.61
C HIS A 66 5.38 -10.22 -10.49
N ASP A 67 6.35 -10.91 -9.90
CA ASP A 67 6.12 -11.88 -8.83
C ASP A 67 6.46 -11.30 -7.45
N LYS A 68 6.40 -9.96 -7.32
CA LYS A 68 6.85 -9.21 -6.15
C LYS A 68 5.72 -8.46 -5.49
N GLU A 69 5.77 -8.40 -4.17
CA GLU A 69 4.81 -7.63 -3.39
C GLU A 69 5.16 -6.14 -3.46
N MET A 70 4.29 -5.38 -4.12
CA MET A 70 4.50 -3.97 -4.43
C MET A 70 3.52 -3.11 -3.62
N ILE A 71 4.05 -2.30 -2.70
CA ILE A 71 3.25 -1.25 -2.06
C ILE A 71 3.25 0.00 -2.94
N TYR A 72 2.08 0.61 -3.09
CA TYR A 72 1.85 1.73 -3.96
C TYR A 72 1.23 2.92 -3.23
N LEU A 73 1.76 4.11 -3.51
CA LEU A 73 1.17 5.37 -3.08
C LEU A 73 1.21 6.39 -4.21
N ARG A 74 0.07 7.02 -4.47
CA ARG A 74 0.01 8.26 -5.25
C ARG A 74 -0.49 9.41 -4.41
N VAL A 75 0.23 10.52 -4.47
CA VAL A 75 -0.06 11.74 -3.72
C VAL A 75 0.24 12.97 -4.56
N ARG A 76 -0.30 14.11 -4.15
CA ARG A 76 0.09 15.40 -4.70
C ARG A 76 1.22 16.00 -3.86
N ALA A 77 2.11 16.75 -4.49
CA ALA A 77 3.23 17.40 -3.82
C ALA A 77 2.81 18.25 -2.59
N PRO A 78 1.68 19.01 -2.59
CA PRO A 78 1.23 19.73 -1.41
C PRO A 78 0.85 18.83 -0.23
N GLU A 79 0.44 17.58 -0.46
CA GLU A 79 0.08 16.63 0.61
C GLU A 79 1.33 16.14 1.34
N LEU A 80 2.48 16.09 0.67
CA LEU A 80 3.79 15.81 1.27
C LEU A 80 4.36 17.00 2.07
N ALA A 81 3.64 18.11 2.18
CA ALA A 81 4.09 19.25 2.97
C ALA A 81 4.19 18.94 4.47
N SER A 82 3.39 17.98 4.97
CA SER A 82 3.31 17.59 6.37
C SER A 82 2.84 16.13 6.52
N GLU A 83 3.12 15.51 7.66
CA GLU A 83 2.58 14.18 8.00
C GLU A 83 1.04 14.14 7.94
N ALA A 84 0.38 15.18 8.44
CA ALA A 84 -1.07 15.27 8.44
C ALA A 84 -1.65 15.28 7.02
N GLY A 85 -0.98 16.00 6.10
CA GLY A 85 -1.34 16.03 4.69
C GLY A 85 -1.19 14.67 4.02
N LEU A 86 -0.06 13.98 4.27
CA LEU A 86 0.20 12.65 3.75
C LEU A 86 -0.83 11.63 4.25
N ARG A 87 -1.09 11.58 5.56
CA ARG A 87 -2.09 10.66 6.12
C ARG A 87 -3.50 10.92 5.59
N ALA A 88 -3.87 12.17 5.32
CA ALA A 88 -5.12 12.49 4.67
C ALA A 88 -5.17 11.95 3.22
N ALA A 89 -4.06 12.09 2.49
CA ALA A 89 -3.94 11.58 1.13
C ALA A 89 -4.04 10.04 1.06
N ILE A 90 -3.33 9.33 1.96
CA ILE A 90 -3.37 7.86 2.08
C ILE A 90 -4.81 7.37 2.27
N ARG A 91 -5.58 8.02 3.16
CA ARG A 91 -7.00 7.65 3.39
C ARG A 91 -7.91 7.95 2.20
N SER A 92 -7.53 8.90 1.35
CA SER A 92 -8.33 9.34 0.20
C SER A 92 -8.02 8.57 -1.09
N ALA A 93 -7.32 7.43 -0.99
CA ALA A 93 -6.81 6.65 -2.11
C ALA A 93 -7.82 6.61 -3.28
N GLN A 94 -7.40 7.21 -4.40
CA GLN A 94 -8.20 7.29 -5.61
C GLN A 94 -7.84 6.14 -6.54
N GLU A 95 -8.84 5.46 -7.08
CA GLU A 95 -8.65 4.47 -8.13
C GLU A 95 -7.85 5.05 -9.30
N ASP A 96 -6.96 4.22 -9.85
CA ASP A 96 -6.19 4.53 -11.04
C ASP A 96 -5.80 3.25 -11.80
N ALA A 97 -5.25 3.42 -13.00
CA ALA A 97 -4.88 2.31 -13.86
C ALA A 97 -3.37 2.03 -13.85
N ILE A 98 -2.59 2.57 -12.90
CA ILE A 98 -1.13 2.46 -12.94
C ILE A 98 -0.68 1.00 -12.86
N GLY A 99 -1.21 0.22 -11.91
CA GLY A 99 -0.86 -1.20 -11.74
C GLY A 99 -1.19 -2.03 -12.98
N SER A 100 -2.42 -1.92 -13.48
CA SER A 100 -2.85 -2.66 -14.67
C SER A 100 -2.08 -2.25 -15.94
N CYS A 101 -1.75 -0.97 -16.11
CA CYS A 101 -0.91 -0.50 -17.21
C CYS A 101 0.55 -0.96 -17.07
N LEU A 102 1.06 -1.11 -15.85
CA LEU A 102 2.38 -1.70 -15.58
C LEU A 102 2.39 -3.22 -15.79
N GLY A 103 1.24 -3.89 -15.62
CA GLY A 103 1.16 -5.35 -15.55
C GLY A 103 1.61 -5.89 -14.20
N LEU A 104 1.42 -5.09 -13.14
CA LEU A 104 1.78 -5.40 -11.76
C LEU A 104 0.54 -5.36 -10.87
N GLU A 105 0.48 -6.28 -9.90
CA GLU A 105 -0.45 -6.15 -8.78
C GLU A 105 0.13 -5.14 -7.78
N LEU A 106 -0.62 -4.07 -7.51
CA LEU A 106 -0.19 -2.99 -6.63
C LEU A 106 -1.11 -2.91 -5.42
N THR A 107 -0.54 -3.11 -4.23
CA THR A 107 -1.25 -2.96 -2.97
C THR A 107 -1.16 -1.52 -2.50
N ALA A 108 -2.29 -0.83 -2.35
CA ALA A 108 -2.29 0.54 -1.87
C ALA A 108 -1.72 0.63 -0.45
N LEU A 109 -0.92 1.66 -0.14
CA LEU A 109 -0.35 1.87 1.19
C LEU A 109 -1.42 1.95 2.30
N SER A 110 -2.64 2.39 1.97
CA SER A 110 -3.77 2.41 2.89
C SER A 110 -4.14 1.02 3.42
N ALA A 111 -3.91 -0.04 2.63
CA ALA A 111 -4.22 -1.41 3.00
C ALA A 111 -3.40 -1.92 4.20
N LEU A 112 -2.25 -1.30 4.50
CA LEU A 112 -1.47 -1.59 5.72
C LEU A 112 -2.19 -1.12 6.99
N SER A 113 -3.15 -0.20 6.86
CA SER A 113 -3.97 0.29 7.97
C SER A 113 -5.36 -0.35 8.05
N ASP A 114 -5.72 -1.18 7.07
CA ASP A 114 -7.01 -1.86 7.01
C ASP A 114 -6.98 -3.13 7.89
N VAL A 115 -6.97 -2.90 9.21
CA VAL A 115 -6.99 -3.93 10.25
C VAL A 115 -8.41 -4.11 10.79
N PRO A 116 -8.95 -5.34 10.83
CA PRO A 116 -10.26 -5.62 11.42
C PRO A 116 -10.35 -5.12 12.87
N GLU A 117 -11.47 -4.48 13.23
CA GLU A 117 -11.62 -3.84 14.55
C GLU A 117 -11.33 -4.82 15.70
N VAL A 118 -11.73 -6.10 15.58
CA VAL A 118 -11.52 -7.17 16.58
C VAL A 118 -10.05 -7.38 16.93
N LEU A 119 -9.13 -7.13 16.00
CA LEU A 119 -7.68 -7.27 16.23
C LEU A 119 -7.05 -6.01 16.82
N THR A 120 -7.78 -4.89 16.90
CA THR A 120 -7.21 -3.61 17.34
C THR A 120 -7.17 -3.45 18.86
N ALA A 121 -6.24 -2.62 19.34
CA ALA A 121 -6.19 -2.21 20.75
C ALA A 121 -7.50 -1.56 21.25
N LYS A 122 -8.24 -0.88 20.35
CA LYS A 122 -9.56 -0.32 20.66
C LYS A 122 -10.58 -1.41 21.02
N TRP A 123 -10.55 -2.56 20.35
CA TRP A 123 -11.41 -3.68 20.71
C TRP A 123 -10.97 -4.31 22.03
N LEU A 124 -9.65 -4.41 22.27
CA LEU A 124 -9.10 -4.92 23.53
C LEU A 124 -9.51 -4.05 24.74
N ALA A 125 -9.47 -2.73 24.61
CA ALA A 125 -9.97 -1.83 25.65
C ALA A 125 -11.46 -2.08 26.00
N ARG A 126 -12.28 -2.45 25.02
CA ARG A 126 -13.69 -2.83 25.27
C ARG A 126 -13.81 -4.18 25.99
N VAL A 127 -12.83 -5.07 25.88
CA VAL A 127 -12.76 -6.31 26.68
C VAL A 127 -12.48 -5.93 28.14
N ASP A 128 -11.54 -5.02 28.37
CA ASP A 128 -11.17 -4.53 29.71
C ASP A 128 -12.37 -3.95 30.46
N ASP A 129 -13.22 -3.19 29.77
CA ASP A 129 -14.43 -2.59 30.33
C ASP A 129 -15.61 -3.58 30.50
N THR A 130 -15.49 -4.82 30.02
CA THR A 130 -16.59 -5.80 30.06
C THR A 130 -16.55 -6.61 31.36
N ASN A 131 -17.60 -6.53 32.19
CA ASN A 131 -17.72 -7.28 33.46
C ASN A 131 -18.64 -8.51 33.39
N ASP A 132 -19.23 -8.77 32.22
CA ASP A 132 -20.16 -9.87 32.01
C ASP A 132 -19.44 -11.08 31.41
N MET A 133 -19.50 -12.22 32.11
CA MET A 133 -18.84 -13.46 31.70
C MET A 133 -19.29 -13.97 30.33
N GLN A 134 -20.58 -13.91 30.01
CA GLN A 134 -21.09 -14.41 28.73
C GLN A 134 -20.57 -13.54 27.59
N ARG A 135 -20.56 -12.22 27.77
CA ARG A 135 -19.98 -11.27 26.81
C ARG A 135 -18.48 -11.48 26.64
N LEU A 136 -17.74 -11.75 27.72
CA LEU A 136 -16.32 -12.07 27.64
C LEU A 136 -16.06 -13.36 26.85
N SER A 137 -16.84 -14.42 27.07
CA SER A 137 -16.71 -15.67 26.31
C SER A 137 -16.98 -15.46 24.81
N VAL A 138 -18.00 -14.67 24.46
CA VAL A 138 -18.27 -14.31 23.05
C VAL A 138 -17.09 -13.53 22.45
N ARG A 139 -16.47 -12.63 23.21
CA ARG A 139 -15.32 -11.85 22.76
C ARG A 139 -14.08 -12.73 22.54
N GLU A 140 -13.80 -13.67 23.43
CA GLU A 140 -12.72 -14.66 23.26
C GLU A 140 -12.91 -15.46 21.96
N GLU A 141 -14.12 -15.93 21.70
CA GLU A 141 -14.44 -16.66 20.46
C GLU A 141 -14.30 -15.78 19.22
N GLN A 142 -14.74 -14.52 19.29
CA GLN A 142 -14.55 -13.54 18.20
C GLN A 142 -13.08 -13.32 17.90
N LEU A 143 -12.23 -13.13 18.92
CA LEU A 143 -10.79 -12.98 18.74
C LEU A 143 -10.18 -14.23 18.12
N THR A 144 -10.52 -15.41 18.63
CA THR A 144 -10.01 -16.68 18.10
C THR A 144 -10.33 -16.86 16.62
N ARG A 145 -11.58 -16.61 16.23
CA ARG A 145 -12.01 -16.67 14.82
C ARG A 145 -11.32 -15.62 13.95
N ALA A 146 -11.15 -14.40 14.46
CA ALA A 146 -10.46 -13.34 13.73
C ALA A 146 -8.97 -13.68 13.53
N ILE A 147 -8.32 -14.27 14.53
CA ILE A 147 -6.94 -14.74 14.42
C ILE A 147 -6.82 -15.84 13.36
N GLU A 148 -7.74 -16.80 13.33
CA GLU A 148 -7.68 -17.90 12.36
C GLU A 148 -7.97 -17.46 10.92
N ARG A 149 -8.87 -16.49 10.74
CA ARG A 149 -9.35 -16.09 9.41
C ARG A 149 -8.65 -14.87 8.84
N GLU A 150 -8.39 -13.86 9.65
CA GLU A 150 -7.95 -12.53 9.18
C GLU A 150 -6.44 -12.31 9.34
N LEU A 151 -5.84 -12.87 10.40
CA LEU A 151 -4.41 -12.66 10.68
C LEU A 151 -3.48 -13.20 9.58
N PRO A 152 -3.74 -14.36 8.93
CA PRO A 152 -2.91 -14.82 7.82
C PRO A 152 -2.86 -13.80 6.67
N ALA A 153 -4.01 -13.24 6.30
CA ALA A 153 -4.11 -12.23 5.24
C ALA A 153 -3.42 -10.91 5.61
N LEU A 154 -3.30 -10.58 6.90
CA LEU A 154 -2.49 -9.44 7.36
C LEU A 154 -0.99 -9.75 7.31
N THR A 155 -0.60 -10.98 7.64
CA THR A 155 0.80 -11.43 7.63
C THR A 155 1.36 -11.46 6.22
N GLU A 156 0.55 -11.87 5.24
CA GLU A 156 0.91 -11.87 3.82
C GLU A 156 1.16 -10.47 3.24
N ARG A 157 0.63 -9.39 3.84
CA ARG A 157 0.82 -8.01 3.36
C ARG A 157 2.18 -7.40 3.72
N VAL A 158 2.91 -7.98 4.68
CA VAL A 158 4.05 -7.32 5.34
C VAL A 158 5.41 -7.61 4.73
N PRO A 159 5.69 -8.75 4.07
CA PRO A 159 6.86 -8.76 3.20
C PRO A 159 6.52 -7.97 1.93
N ALA A 160 6.64 -6.64 1.99
CA ALA A 160 6.67 -5.81 0.80
C ALA A 160 8.09 -5.87 0.23
N ASP A 161 8.24 -6.30 -1.03
CA ASP A 161 9.53 -6.33 -1.71
C ASP A 161 9.91 -4.92 -2.19
N TYR A 162 8.93 -4.14 -2.66
CA TYR A 162 9.16 -2.85 -3.28
C TYR A 162 8.10 -1.81 -2.88
N PHE A 163 8.50 -0.54 -2.90
CA PHE A 163 7.60 0.60 -2.73
C PHE A 163 7.63 1.52 -3.95
N LEU A 164 6.49 1.71 -4.60
CA LEU A 164 6.29 2.63 -5.72
C LEU A 164 5.53 3.88 -5.26
N LEU A 165 6.18 5.03 -5.36
CA LEU A 165 5.58 6.33 -5.07
C LEU A 165 5.45 7.17 -6.34
N LEU A 166 4.25 7.71 -6.55
CA LEU A 166 3.98 8.72 -7.57
C LEU A 166 3.61 10.06 -6.92
N VAL A 167 4.37 11.10 -7.22
CA VAL A 167 4.13 12.46 -6.73
C VAL A 167 3.69 13.36 -7.87
N VAL A 168 2.42 13.74 -7.87
CA VAL A 168 1.86 14.70 -8.82
C VAL A 168 2.24 16.11 -8.38
N GLN A 169 3.05 16.81 -9.16
CA GLN A 169 3.60 18.12 -8.79
C GLN A 169 2.55 19.24 -8.78
N GLY A 170 1.42 19.07 -9.47
CA GLY A 170 0.34 20.05 -9.54
C GLY A 170 -1.02 19.50 -9.13
N LYS A 171 -2.06 19.96 -9.83
CA LYS A 171 -3.46 19.62 -9.53
C LYS A 171 -3.88 18.29 -10.13
N SER A 172 -3.31 17.91 -11.26
CA SER A 172 -3.72 16.72 -11.99
C SER A 172 -2.57 16.10 -12.76
N ARG A 173 -2.44 14.78 -12.62
CA ARG A 173 -1.54 13.96 -13.43
C ARG A 173 -1.80 14.09 -14.94
N LEU A 174 -2.95 14.61 -15.38
CA LEU A 174 -3.22 14.84 -16.81
C LEU A 174 -2.35 15.95 -17.42
N ARG A 175 -1.94 16.94 -16.63
CA ARG A 175 -1.30 18.18 -17.12
C ARG A 175 0.00 18.50 -16.40
N ASP A 176 0.13 18.05 -15.16
CA ASP A 176 1.26 18.35 -14.31
C ASP A 176 2.27 17.20 -14.32
N PRO A 177 3.58 17.48 -14.15
CA PRO A 177 4.59 16.44 -14.05
C PRO A 177 4.32 15.48 -12.89
N VAL A 178 4.71 14.23 -13.09
CA VAL A 178 4.66 13.19 -12.05
C VAL A 178 6.08 12.70 -11.78
N ASP A 179 6.50 12.78 -10.53
CA ASP A 179 7.76 12.21 -10.09
C ASP A 179 7.53 10.76 -9.65
N VAL A 180 8.37 9.86 -10.13
CA VAL A 180 8.31 8.43 -9.85
C VAL A 180 9.49 8.08 -8.95
N PHE A 181 9.21 7.33 -7.90
CA PHE A 181 10.23 6.73 -7.05
C PHE A 181 9.92 5.25 -6.83
N LEU A 182 10.93 4.38 -6.97
CA LEU A 182 10.84 2.96 -6.65
C LEU A 182 11.95 2.62 -5.66
N TRP A 183 11.60 2.05 -4.52
CA TRP A 183 12.54 1.49 -3.55
C TRP A 183 12.49 -0.02 -3.56
N ASP A 184 13.67 -0.66 -3.55
CA ASP A 184 13.85 -2.03 -3.08
C ASP A 184 13.89 -1.98 -1.55
N LEU A 185 12.89 -2.60 -0.91
CA LEU A 185 12.73 -2.57 0.54
C LEU A 185 13.63 -3.60 1.24
N ALA A 186 14.01 -4.67 0.56
CA ALA A 186 14.95 -5.65 1.10
C ALA A 186 16.36 -5.07 1.25
N GLN A 187 16.74 -4.17 0.34
CA GLN A 187 18.06 -3.49 0.35
C GLN A 187 18.01 -2.07 0.92
N ASP A 188 16.84 -1.57 1.30
CA ASP A 188 16.59 -0.17 1.65
C ASP A 188 17.20 0.82 0.65
N LYS A 189 16.98 0.57 -0.65
CA LYS A 189 17.67 1.26 -1.75
C LYS A 189 16.67 1.90 -2.71
N LEU A 190 16.86 3.19 -3.01
CA LEU A 190 16.15 3.85 -4.10
C LEU A 190 16.73 3.37 -5.44
N VAL A 191 15.94 2.62 -6.22
CA VAL A 191 16.35 2.00 -7.48
C VAL A 191 15.82 2.73 -8.71
N LEU A 192 14.75 3.51 -8.57
CA LEU A 192 14.25 4.40 -9.62
C LEU A 192 13.93 5.77 -9.04
N ARG A 193 14.38 6.83 -9.72
CA ARG A 193 13.88 8.20 -9.59
C ARG A 193 13.78 8.82 -10.97
N SER A 194 12.58 9.13 -11.41
CA SER A 194 12.38 9.80 -12.70
C SER A 194 11.25 10.83 -12.62
N ARG A 195 11.15 11.65 -13.67
CA ARG A 195 10.06 12.59 -13.86
C ARG A 195 9.41 12.32 -15.20
N THR A 196 8.09 12.14 -15.20
CA THR A 196 7.28 12.09 -16.41
C THR A 196 6.81 13.50 -16.77
N ASP A 197 7.29 14.04 -17.88
CA ASP A 197 6.76 15.27 -18.46
C ASP A 197 5.53 14.94 -19.32
N ASN A 198 4.32 15.24 -18.84
CA ASN A 198 3.10 15.10 -19.63
C ASN A 198 2.97 16.24 -20.66
N ARG A 199 3.88 16.30 -21.63
CA ARG A 199 3.84 17.24 -22.75
C ARG A 199 2.98 16.74 -23.92
N GLY A 200 1.77 16.26 -23.63
CA GLY A 200 0.74 16.02 -24.65
C GLY A 200 1.05 15.00 -25.75
N ARG A 201 2.15 14.24 -25.69
CA ARG A 201 2.38 13.14 -26.63
C ARG A 201 1.62 11.92 -26.15
N LEU A 202 0.41 11.77 -26.71
CA LEU A 202 -0.33 10.53 -26.77
C LEU A 202 0.57 9.45 -27.40
N ILE A 203 1.30 8.69 -26.58
CA ILE A 203 1.86 7.43 -27.04
C ILE A 203 0.70 6.44 -26.93
N ALA A 204 0.02 6.20 -28.05
CA ALA A 204 -0.94 5.12 -28.16
C ALA A 204 -0.16 3.79 -28.08
N VAL A 205 0.10 3.30 -26.87
CA VAL A 205 0.68 1.97 -26.69
C VAL A 205 -0.46 0.96 -26.89
N ARG A 206 -0.53 0.36 -28.08
CA ARG A 206 -1.26 -0.90 -28.24
C ARG A 206 -0.45 -1.99 -27.54
N SER A 207 -0.68 -2.18 -26.24
CA SER A 207 -0.11 -3.32 -25.53
C SER A 207 -0.97 -4.56 -25.80
N GLN A 208 -0.47 -5.47 -26.64
CA GLN A 208 -1.01 -6.82 -26.78
C GLN A 208 -0.01 -7.82 -26.20
N ILE A 209 0.20 -7.82 -24.88
CA ILE A 209 0.94 -8.90 -24.20
C ILE A 209 0.32 -9.12 -22.80
N GLY A 210 -0.39 -10.24 -22.62
CA GLY A 210 -1.01 -10.68 -21.35
C GLY A 210 -2.40 -11.31 -21.53
N PRO A 211 -2.81 -12.31 -20.71
CA PRO A 211 -4.07 -13.03 -20.90
C PRO A 211 -5.26 -12.06 -20.77
N LYS A 212 -6.31 -12.28 -21.57
CA LYS A 212 -7.47 -11.39 -21.69
C LYS A 212 -8.13 -11.13 -20.33
N VAL A 213 -7.78 -10.01 -19.71
CA VAL A 213 -8.62 -9.34 -18.71
C VAL A 213 -9.62 -8.51 -19.50
N ASP A 214 -10.91 -8.61 -19.17
CA ASP A 214 -12.00 -7.93 -19.85
C ASP A 214 -11.78 -6.41 -19.92
N SER A 215 -11.12 -5.96 -21.00
CA SER A 215 -10.84 -4.56 -21.28
C SER A 215 -12.08 -3.90 -21.89
N VAL A 216 -13.20 -3.92 -21.18
CA VAL A 216 -14.44 -3.25 -21.62
C VAL A 216 -14.67 -2.03 -20.72
N LYS A 217 -13.81 -1.03 -20.90
CA LYS A 217 -14.00 0.40 -20.49
C LYS A 217 -12.90 1.34 -21.00
N ALA A 218 -11.80 0.81 -21.55
CA ALA A 218 -10.54 1.55 -21.73
C ALA A 218 -10.40 2.44 -23.00
N ALA A 219 -11.38 2.51 -23.89
CA ALA A 219 -11.28 3.38 -25.08
C ALA A 219 -11.90 4.75 -24.79
N GLY A 220 -11.10 5.71 -24.30
CA GLY A 220 -11.46 7.14 -24.27
C GLY A 220 -11.45 7.83 -22.91
N ASP A 221 -11.13 7.14 -21.81
CA ASP A 221 -10.93 7.80 -20.53
C ASP A 221 -9.55 8.51 -20.50
N PRO A 222 -9.50 9.85 -20.41
CA PRO A 222 -8.24 10.60 -20.35
C PRO A 222 -7.38 10.20 -19.15
N ILE A 223 -8.02 9.78 -18.06
CA ILE A 223 -7.34 9.38 -16.82
C ILE A 223 -6.56 8.08 -17.04
N VAL A 224 -7.22 7.04 -17.58
CA VAL A 224 -6.57 5.75 -17.89
C VAL A 224 -5.44 5.95 -18.90
N THR A 225 -5.64 6.83 -19.89
CA THR A 225 -4.61 7.15 -20.89
C THR A 225 -3.37 7.77 -20.25
N ALA A 226 -3.55 8.71 -19.31
CA ALA A 226 -2.44 9.33 -18.59
C ALA A 226 -1.74 8.33 -17.67
N ASP A 227 -2.49 7.47 -16.98
CA ASP A 227 -1.93 6.41 -16.13
C ASP A 227 -1.07 5.44 -16.95
N CYS A 228 -1.57 5.01 -18.12
CA CYS A 228 -0.80 4.16 -19.04
C CYS A 228 0.42 4.88 -19.65
N SER A 229 0.35 6.20 -19.87
CA SER A 229 1.51 6.99 -20.30
C SER A 229 2.61 7.06 -19.23
N ILE A 230 2.21 7.27 -17.97
CA ILE A 230 3.12 7.23 -16.81
C ILE A 230 3.74 5.83 -16.69
N ALA A 231 2.91 4.78 -16.75
CA ALA A 231 3.38 3.40 -16.72
C ALA A 231 4.37 3.11 -17.85
N ALA A 232 4.07 3.49 -19.10
CA ALA A 232 4.97 3.30 -20.24
C ALA A 232 6.33 3.99 -20.02
N HIS A 233 6.34 5.18 -19.41
CA HIS A 233 7.59 5.83 -19.03
C HIS A 233 8.37 5.00 -18.00
N ILE A 234 7.71 4.47 -16.96
CA ILE A 234 8.34 3.60 -15.95
C ILE A 234 8.93 2.35 -16.61
N LYS A 235 8.18 1.69 -17.49
CA LYS A 235 8.64 0.51 -18.25
C LYS A 235 9.91 0.80 -19.05
N ALA A 236 9.94 1.95 -19.73
CA ALA A 236 11.11 2.42 -20.47
C ALA A 236 12.34 2.61 -19.57
N GLN A 237 12.15 3.13 -18.36
CA GLN A 237 13.23 3.30 -17.39
C GLN A 237 13.75 1.95 -16.87
N LEU A 238 12.86 0.98 -16.64
CA LEU A 238 13.18 -0.35 -16.12
C LEU A 238 13.62 -1.35 -17.20
N GLY A 239 14.04 -0.85 -18.37
CA GLY A 239 14.68 -1.65 -19.41
C GLY A 239 13.74 -2.56 -20.21
N GLU A 240 12.42 -2.35 -20.16
CA GLU A 240 11.57 -2.95 -21.19
C GLU A 240 11.83 -2.26 -22.53
N PRO A 241 11.94 -3.02 -23.63
CA PRO A 241 12.03 -2.42 -24.96
C PRO A 241 10.76 -1.62 -25.22
N THR A 242 10.82 -0.32 -25.03
CA THR A 242 9.88 0.57 -25.69
C THR A 242 10.11 0.39 -27.19
N MET A 243 9.05 0.17 -27.96
CA MET A 243 9.14 0.35 -29.41
C MET A 243 9.57 1.80 -29.65
N ASP A 244 10.86 2.01 -29.84
CA ASP A 244 11.41 3.23 -30.38
C ASP A 244 10.86 3.34 -31.79
N LEU A 245 9.84 4.17 -31.97
CA LEU A 245 9.49 4.69 -33.27
C LEU A 245 10.57 5.70 -33.63
N ALA A 246 11.71 5.19 -34.11
CA ALA A 246 12.66 5.98 -34.85
C ALA A 246 11.89 6.71 -35.96
N THR A 247 11.87 8.03 -35.90
CA THR A 247 11.48 8.86 -37.04
C THR A 247 12.47 8.59 -38.16
N PRO A 248 12.03 8.09 -39.33
CA PRO A 248 12.86 8.14 -40.51
C PRO A 248 13.05 9.63 -40.87
N ASP A 249 14.31 10.00 -41.10
CA ASP A 249 14.71 11.29 -41.70
C ASP A 249 14.09 11.49 -43.09
#